data_AF-X1KPA8-F1
#
_entry.id   AF-X1KPA8-F1
#
_cell.length_a   1.000
_cell.length_b   1.000
_cell.length_c   1.000
_cell.angle_alpha   90.00
_cell.angle_beta   90.00
_cell.angle_gamma   90.00
#
_symmetry.space_group_name_H-M   'P 1'
#
loop_
_entity.id
_entity.type
_entity.pdbx_description
1 polymer ?
#
loop_
_entity_poly.entity_id
_entity_poly.type
_entity_poly.pdbx_seq_one_letter_code
_entity_poly.pdbx_strand_id
1 'polypeptide(L)' 'PLREYAEIVDEVVIAGANTYLEIWNKVLWEEEKAASQEQAWQIIESLERH' A
#
# COMPACT_ATOMS: atom_id res chain seq x y z
N PRO A 1 4.39 21.35 1.38
CA PRO A 1 5.57 20.47 1.48
C PRO A 1 5.22 18.97 1.50
N LEU A 2 4.55 18.43 2.54
CA LEU A 2 4.26 16.98 2.63
C LEU A 2 3.21 16.50 1.62
N ARG A 3 2.23 17.35 1.28
CA ARG A 3 1.20 17.03 0.27
C ARG A 3 1.77 16.92 -1.14
N GLU A 4 2.73 17.77 -1.48
CA GLU A 4 3.43 17.73 -2.77
C GLU A 4 4.40 16.55 -2.84
N TYR A 5 5.09 16.23 -1.74
CA TYR A 5 5.96 15.06 -1.65
C TYR A 5 5.19 13.75 -1.80
N ALA A 6 3.99 13.66 -1.23
CA ALA A 6 3.11 12.49 -1.37
C ALA A 6 2.31 12.50 -2.69
N GLU A 7 2.55 13.49 -3.57
CA GLU A 7 1.84 13.68 -4.84
C GLU A 7 0.32 13.69 -4.70
N ILE A 8 -0.19 14.13 -3.55
CA ILE A 8 -1.63 14.14 -3.25
C ILE A 8 -2.26 15.37 -3.90
N VAL A 9 -3.16 15.14 -4.85
CA VAL A 9 -3.80 16.20 -5.63
C VAL A 9 -5.20 16.52 -5.10
N ASP A 10 -6.18 15.65 -5.36
CA ASP A 10 -7.59 15.83 -4.96
C ASP A 10 -8.12 14.68 -4.10
N GLU A 11 -7.82 13.43 -4.49
CA GLU A 11 -8.28 12.23 -3.78
C GLU A 11 -7.16 11.60 -2.96
N VAL A 12 -7.51 11.16 -1.74
CA VAL A 12 -6.58 10.56 -0.78
C VAL A 12 -7.11 9.22 -0.31
N VAL A 13 -6.20 8.27 -0.09
CA VAL A 13 -6.51 7.02 0.60
C VAL A 13 -5.86 7.04 1.97
N ILE A 14 -6.64 6.72 3.01
CA ILE A 14 -6.14 6.57 4.37
C ILE A 14 -6.14 5.08 4.70
N ALA A 15 -4.95 4.52 4.90
CA ALA A 15 -4.76 3.13 5.28
C ALA A 15 -4.28 3.04 6.74
N GLY A 16 -4.86 2.11 7.51
CA GLY A 16 -4.43 1.85 8.88
C GLY A 16 -3.47 0.69 8.96
N ALA A 17 -2.26 0.93 9.46
CA ALA A 17 -1.20 -0.06 9.65
C ALA A 17 -0.97 -0.31 11.15
N ASN A 18 -1.95 -0.92 11.80
CA ASN A 18 -1.95 -1.34 13.22
C ASN A 18 -1.71 -0.20 14.23
N THR A 19 -0.48 0.33 14.32
CA THR A 19 -0.07 1.37 15.25
C THR A 19 0.03 2.76 14.62
N TYR A 20 -0.06 2.87 13.29
CA TYR A 20 0.00 4.15 12.58
C TYR A 20 -0.95 4.21 11.39
N LEU A 21 -1.13 5.42 10.86
CA LEU A 21 -1.93 5.71 9.67
C LEU A 21 -1.01 6.13 8.54
N GLU A 22 -1.30 5.65 7.34
CA GLU A 22 -0.65 6.05 6.10
C GLU A 22 -1.61 6.85 5.24
N ILE A 23 -1.10 7.87 4.57
CA ILE A 23 -1.87 8.70 3.65
C ILE A 23 -1.23 8.58 2.28
N TRP A 24 -2.01 8.13 1.31
CA TRP A 24 -1.54 7.82 -0.03
C TRP A 24 -2.28 8.62 -1.09
N ASN A 25 -1.57 8.96 -2.16
CA ASN A 25 -2.20 9.26 -3.44
C ASN A 25 -2.88 7.97 -3.95
N LYS A 26 -4.09 8.11 -4.52
CA LYS A 26 -4.89 6.97 -4.98
C LYS A 26 -4.20 6.11 -6.05
N VAL A 27 -3.51 6.73 -7.01
CA VAL A 27 -2.79 6.01 -8.07
C VAL A 27 -1.65 5.18 -7.48
N LEU A 28 -0.82 5.81 -6.64
CA LEU A 28 0.30 5.15 -5.97
C LEU A 28 -0.19 4.03 -5.02
N TRP A 29 -1.33 4.21 -4.37
CA TRP A 29 -1.95 3.18 -3.53
C TRP A 29 -2.39 1.94 -4.32
N GLU A 30 -2.95 2.11 -5.52
CA GLU A 30 -3.35 0.96 -6.34
C GLU A 30 -2.13 0.19 -6.86
N GLU A 31 -1.05 0.89 -7.23
CA GLU A 31 0.21 0.26 -7.63
C GLU A 31 0.85 -0.52 -6.47
N GLU A 32 0.94 0.10 -5.29
CA GLU A 32 1.51 -0.52 -4.09
C GLU A 32 0.70 -1.74 -3.64
N LYS A 33 -0.65 -1.66 -3.66
CA LYS A 33 -1.51 -2.82 -3.36
C LYS A 33 -1.27 -3.98 -4.31
N ALA A 34 -1.14 -3.71 -5.62
CA ALA A 34 -0.90 -4.75 -6.60
C ALA A 34 0.45 -5.45 -6.35
N ALA A 35 1.51 -4.67 -6.06
CA ALA A 35 2.81 -5.21 -5.71
C ALA A 35 2.78 -6.01 -4.39
N SER A 36 2.13 -5.47 -3.37
CA SER A 36 1.97 -6.11 -2.06
C SER A 36 1.17 -7.41 -2.15
N GLN A 37 0.13 -7.45 -2.99
CA GLN A 37 -0.69 -8.65 -3.18
C GLN A 37 0.07 -9.78 -3.88
N GLU A 38 0.89 -9.46 -4.89
CA GLU A 38 1.79 -10.42 -5.54
C GLU A 38 2.79 -10.99 -4.53
N GLN A 39 3.40 -10.13 -3.69
CA GLN A 39 4.33 -10.57 -2.65
C GLN A 39 3.66 -11.43 -1.57
N ALA A 40 2.45 -11.07 -1.13
CA ALA A 40 1.69 -11.85 -0.16
C ALA A 40 1.37 -13.26 -0.70
N TRP A 41 1.07 -13.37 -1.99
CA TRP A 41 0.83 -14.66 -2.64
C TRP A 41 2.06 -15.57 -2.59
N GLN A 42 3.24 -15.04 -2.89
CA GLN A 42 4.51 -15.76 -2.80
C GLN A 42 4.80 -16.25 -1.36
N ILE A 43 4.46 -15.44 -0.35
CA ILE A 43 4.64 -15.80 1.06
C ILE A 43 3.69 -16.95 1.43
N ILE A 44 2.40 -16.87 1.07
CA ILE A 44 1.41 -17.91 1.38
C ILE A 44 1.81 -19.25 0.72
N GLU A 45 2.19 -19.23 -0.55
CA GLU A 45 2.62 -20.45 -1.25
C GLU A 45 3.86 -21.09 -0.58
N SER A 46 4.78 -20.27 -0.08
CA SER A 46 5.96 -20.77 0.64
C SER A 46 5.62 -21.44 1.97
N LEU A 47 4.56 -20.99 2.65
CA LEU A 47 4.10 -21.53 3.92
C LEU A 47 3.32 -22.84 3.77
N GLU A 48 2.60 -23.04 2.66
CA GLU A 48 1.89 -24.31 2.37
C GLU A 48 2.83 -25.45 1.97
N ARG A 49 4.08 -25.14 1.59
CA ARG A 49 5.10 -26.12 1.20
C ARG A 49 5.89 -26.71 2.37
N HIS A 50 5.54 -26.39 3.63
CA HIS A 50 6.15 -26.92 4.85
C HIS A 50 5.13 -27.61 5.74
#